data_AF-A0A2S7NNS3-F1
#
_entry.id   AF-A0A2S7NNS3-F1
#
_cell.length_a   1.000
_cell.length_b   1.000
_cell.length_c   1.000
_cell.angle_alpha   90.00
_cell.angle_beta   90.00
_cell.angle_gamma   90.00
#
_symmetry.space_group_name_H-M   'P 1'
#
loop_
_entity.id
_entity.type
_entity.pdbx_description
1 polymer ?
#
loop_
_entity_poly.entity_id
_entity_poly.type
_entity_poly.pdbx_seq_one_letter_code
_entity_poly.pdbx_strand_id
1 'polypeptide(L)'
;MEMETTILAMKSSRRFGMNWTNELRWSSSIPTHPVDITPMNKPLAQPIIDYPHQTTRTAVDLIVSETIRTHQNVKIILSHAGGTLPWLAHRPASLVSFSKEIDKSLEEFLADAKSFYFDLALSGSPELSTLC
;
A
#
# COMPACT_ATOMS: atom_id res chain seq x y z
N MET A 1 9.27 -20.81 -17.89
CA MET A 1 7.92 -20.22 -18.04
C MET A 1 7.94 -18.96 -17.20
N GLU A 2 8.43 -17.88 -17.82
CA GLU A 2 8.68 -16.60 -17.13
C GLU A 2 7.34 -15.93 -16.84
N MET A 3 7.05 -15.73 -15.56
CA MET A 3 5.90 -14.92 -15.15
C MET A 3 6.32 -13.46 -15.27
N GLU A 4 5.87 -12.79 -16.34
CA GLU A 4 5.98 -11.34 -16.47
C GLU A 4 5.23 -10.68 -15.31
N THR A 5 5.97 -10.41 -14.23
CA THR A 5 5.47 -9.70 -13.05
C THR A 5 5.33 -8.24 -13.45
N THR A 6 4.11 -7.83 -13.81
CA THR A 6 3.83 -6.42 -14.11
C THR A 6 3.86 -5.64 -12.80
N ILE A 7 4.93 -4.86 -12.59
CA ILE A 7 5.05 -3.89 -11.48
C ILE A 7 4.21 -2.66 -11.86
N LEU A 8 2.99 -2.55 -11.32
CA LEU A 8 2.10 -1.41 -11.58
C LEU A 8 2.16 -0.41 -10.43
N ALA A 9 2.71 0.78 -10.70
CA ALA A 9 2.64 1.92 -9.81
C ALA A 9 1.25 2.55 -9.85
N MET A 10 0.43 2.20 -8.87
CA MET A 10 -0.90 2.79 -8.69
C MET A 10 -0.77 4.18 -8.07
N LYS A 11 -1.03 5.20 -8.90
CA LYS A 11 -1.46 6.52 -8.46
C LYS A 11 -2.96 6.56 -8.71
N SER A 12 -3.77 6.97 -7.72
CA SER A 12 -5.25 6.93 -7.73
C SER A 12 -5.98 7.74 -8.82
N SER A 13 -5.26 8.16 -9.85
CA SER A 13 -5.77 8.86 -11.01
C SER A 13 -6.43 7.88 -11.96
N ARG A 14 -7.75 8.04 -12.17
CA ARG A 14 -8.63 7.43 -13.20
C ARG A 14 -8.18 7.64 -14.68
N ARG A 15 -6.88 7.74 -14.97
CA ARG A 15 -6.31 8.08 -16.29
C ARG A 15 -5.48 6.99 -16.95
N PHE A 16 -5.21 5.87 -16.27
CA PHE A 16 -4.50 4.76 -16.89
C PHE A 16 -5.45 3.59 -17.06
N GLY A 17 -5.72 3.21 -18.31
CA GLY A 17 -6.40 1.95 -18.64
C GLY A 17 -5.50 0.80 -18.21
N MET A 18 -5.66 0.36 -16.96
CA MET A 18 -4.86 -0.71 -16.37
C MET A 18 -5.56 -2.04 -16.58
N ASN A 19 -4.80 -2.99 -17.11
CA ASN A 19 -5.26 -4.36 -17.31
C ASN A 19 -5.06 -5.11 -15.99
N TRP A 20 -6.13 -5.20 -15.19
CA TRP A 20 -6.12 -5.89 -13.90
C TRP A 20 -6.05 -7.40 -14.13
N THR A 21 -4.85 -7.97 -14.06
CA THR A 21 -4.63 -9.43 -14.09
C THR A 21 -4.70 -10.00 -12.67
N ASN A 22 -4.66 -11.34 -12.55
CA ASN A 22 -4.91 -12.08 -11.30
C ASN A 22 -3.99 -11.71 -10.11
N GLU A 23 -2.86 -11.03 -10.37
CA GLU A 23 -1.89 -10.66 -9.34
C GLU A 23 -1.28 -9.28 -9.64
N LEU A 24 -1.19 -8.45 -8.61
CA LEU A 24 -0.50 -7.17 -8.65
C LEU A 24 0.52 -7.09 -7.51
N ARG A 25 1.79 -6.95 -7.90
CA ARG A 25 2.87 -6.71 -6.95
C ARG A 25 3.18 -5.23 -6.88
N TRP A 26 2.96 -4.63 -5.71
CA TRP A 26 3.34 -3.24 -5.52
C TRP A 26 4.80 -3.15 -5.09
N SER A 27 5.65 -2.57 -5.94
CA SER A 27 7.06 -2.30 -5.64
C SER A 27 7.26 -0.83 -5.28
N SER A 28 7.66 -0.56 -4.05
CA SER A 28 7.91 0.79 -3.56
C SER A 28 9.16 1.44 -4.14
N SER A 29 9.83 0.79 -5.11
CA SER A 29 11.01 1.30 -5.83
C SER A 29 10.73 2.60 -6.60
N ILE A 30 9.45 2.95 -6.82
CA ILE A 30 9.03 4.15 -7.53
C ILE A 30 8.18 5.03 -6.59
N PRO A 31 8.53 6.31 -6.39
CA PRO A 31 7.77 7.22 -5.54
C PRO A 31 6.31 7.35 -5.98
N THR A 32 5.36 7.20 -5.05
CA THR A 32 3.91 7.21 -5.35
C THR A 32 3.33 8.61 -5.47
N HIS A 33 4.08 9.62 -5.02
CA HIS A 33 3.61 11.00 -4.93
C HIS A 33 4.61 11.96 -5.59
N PRO A 34 4.15 12.93 -6.41
CA PRO A 34 5.04 13.80 -7.19
C PRO A 34 5.64 14.97 -6.39
N VAL A 35 5.31 15.11 -5.09
CA VAL A 35 5.46 16.42 -4.43
C VAL A 35 6.83 16.72 -3.86
N ASP A 36 7.68 15.74 -3.56
CA ASP A 36 9.08 16.07 -3.29
C ASP A 36 9.96 14.82 -3.28
N ILE A 37 10.99 14.81 -4.13
CA ILE A 37 12.08 13.82 -4.04
C ILE A 37 13.33 14.39 -3.37
N THR A 38 13.28 15.66 -2.96
CA THR A 38 14.38 16.31 -2.27
C THR A 38 14.59 15.61 -0.93
N PRO A 39 15.76 15.01 -0.69
CA PRO A 39 16.03 14.37 0.58
C PRO A 39 15.97 15.44 1.69
N MET A 40 15.12 15.23 2.69
CA MET A 40 15.09 16.05 3.90
C MET A 40 16.47 16.07 4.59
N ASN A 41 17.25 15.00 4.40
CA ASN A 41 18.64 14.88 4.82
C ASN A 41 19.44 14.20 3.69
N LYS A 42 20.44 14.89 3.12
CA LYS A 42 21.25 14.40 1.97
C LYS A 42 21.83 12.98 2.11
N PRO A 43 22.31 12.51 3.29
CA PRO A 43 22.80 11.13 3.43
C PRO A 43 21.69 10.08 3.56
N LEU A 44 20.44 10.47 3.84
CA LEU A 44 19.33 9.53 3.94
C LEU A 44 18.67 9.36 2.58
N ALA A 45 19.03 8.28 1.89
CA ALA A 45 18.33 7.88 0.68
C ALA A 45 16.84 7.60 1.01
N GLN A 46 15.94 8.04 0.13
CA GLN A 46 14.48 7.88 0.31
C GLN A 46 14.00 6.46 0.67
N PRO A 47 14.58 5.37 0.11
CA PRO A 47 14.11 4.02 0.42
C PRO A 47 14.22 3.63 1.89
N ILE A 48 15.11 4.28 2.65
CA ILE A 48 15.40 3.91 4.04
C ILE A 48 14.17 4.10 4.93
N ILE A 49 13.44 5.21 4.75
CA ILE A 49 12.29 5.56 5.58
C ILE A 49 11.04 5.82 4.74
N ASP A 50 11.14 6.58 3.65
CA ASP A 50 9.95 7.10 2.97
C ASP A 50 9.19 6.02 2.21
N TYR A 51 9.87 5.02 1.64
CA TYR A 51 9.24 4.02 0.79
C TYR A 51 8.26 3.10 1.57
N PRO A 52 8.61 2.58 2.78
CA PRO A 52 7.63 1.93 3.65
C PRO A 52 6.40 2.80 3.95
N HIS A 53 6.57 4.09 4.22
CA HIS A 53 5.45 5.01 4.46
C HIS A 53 4.59 5.24 3.21
N GLN A 54 5.23 5.34 2.04
CA GLN A 54 4.54 5.44 0.77
C GLN A 54 3.74 4.17 0.45
N THR A 55 4.26 3.00 0.82
CA THR A 55 3.54 1.72 0.71
C THR A 55 2.24 1.76 1.49
N THR A 56 2.30 2.20 2.76
CA THR A 56 1.11 2.39 3.60
C THR A 56 0.15 3.38 2.98
N ARG A 57 0.63 4.52 2.48
CA ARG A 57 -0.22 5.55 1.86
C ARG A 57 -0.96 4.99 0.65
N THR A 58 -0.28 4.23 -0.21
CA THR A 58 -0.92 3.57 -1.35
C THR A 58 -1.95 2.54 -0.91
N ALA A 59 -1.66 1.74 0.11
CA ALA A 59 -2.63 0.78 0.63
C ALA A 59 -3.90 1.48 1.15
N VAL A 60 -3.76 2.57 1.92
CA VAL A 60 -4.90 3.37 2.39
C VAL A 60 -5.69 3.94 1.21
N ASP A 61 -5.00 4.49 0.20
CA ASP A 61 -5.63 5.01 -1.02
C ASP A 61 -6.45 3.95 -1.77
N LEU A 62 -5.93 2.72 -1.89
CA LEU A 62 -6.64 1.60 -2.51
C LEU A 62 -7.89 1.16 -1.72
N ILE A 63 -7.83 1.23 -0.39
CA ILE A 63 -8.98 0.93 0.49
C ILE A 63 -10.07 1.99 0.31
N VAL A 64 -9.72 3.28 0.46
CA VAL A 64 -10.70 4.38 0.46
C VAL A 64 -11.28 4.66 -0.93
N SER A 65 -10.59 4.26 -2.00
CA SER A 65 -11.08 4.37 -3.38
C SER A 65 -11.95 3.19 -3.83
N GLU A 66 -12.28 2.24 -2.94
CA GLU A 66 -13.00 1.00 -3.26
C GLU A 66 -12.30 0.10 -4.30
N THR A 67 -11.03 0.38 -4.60
CA THR A 67 -10.30 -0.31 -5.67
C THR A 67 -10.18 -1.81 -5.39
N ILE A 68 -9.90 -2.19 -4.15
CA ILE A 68 -9.75 -3.60 -3.78
C ILE A 68 -11.09 -4.36 -3.82
N ARG A 69 -12.19 -3.67 -3.53
CA ARG A 69 -13.54 -4.26 -3.52
C ARG A 69 -14.14 -4.36 -4.91
N THR A 70 -13.72 -3.49 -5.82
CA THR A 70 -14.09 -3.55 -7.24
C THR A 70 -13.27 -4.60 -8.01
N HIS A 71 -12.10 -5.01 -7.49
CA HIS A 71 -11.17 -5.95 -8.13
C HIS A 71 -10.85 -7.16 -7.23
N GLN A 72 -11.87 -7.85 -6.73
CA GLN A 72 -11.72 -8.92 -5.73
C GLN A 72 -10.91 -10.14 -6.20
N ASN A 73 -10.77 -10.33 -7.52
CA ASN A 73 -9.99 -11.44 -8.10
C ASN A 73 -8.48 -11.15 -8.15
N VAL A 74 -8.05 -9.97 -7.71
CA VAL A 74 -6.66 -9.53 -7.79
C VAL A 74 -6.02 -9.62 -6.41
N LYS A 75 -4.94 -10.40 -6.32
CA LYS A 75 -4.10 -10.42 -5.12
C LYS A 75 -3.13 -9.26 -5.14
N ILE A 76 -3.20 -8.40 -4.14
CA ILE A 76 -2.31 -7.25 -4.00
C ILE A 76 -1.23 -7.58 -2.96
N ILE A 77 0.03 -7.59 -3.41
CA ILE A 77 1.20 -7.81 -2.55
C ILE A 77 1.88 -6.47 -2.29
N LEU A 78 1.93 -6.05 -1.03
CA LEU A 78 2.64 -4.85 -0.61
C LEU A 78 4.11 -5.17 -0.26
N SER A 79 5.03 -4.31 -0.67
CA SER A 79 6.45 -4.45 -0.34
C SER A 79 6.74 -4.21 1.15
N HIS A 80 7.86 -4.75 1.62
CA HIS A 80 8.47 -4.41 2.92
C HIS A 80 7.53 -4.66 4.11
N ALA A 81 6.93 -5.85 4.17
CA ALA A 81 5.95 -6.25 5.18
C ALA A 81 4.72 -5.32 5.26
N GLY A 82 4.32 -4.73 4.14
CA GLY A 82 3.24 -3.73 4.10
C GLY A 82 3.66 -2.34 4.59
N GLY A 83 4.97 -2.09 4.71
CA GLY A 83 5.53 -0.84 5.18
C GLY A 83 5.17 -0.58 6.65
N THR A 84 4.40 0.47 6.90
CA THR A 84 3.91 0.82 8.24
C THR A 84 2.42 0.51 8.44
N LEU A 85 1.76 -0.10 7.45
CA LEU A 85 0.33 -0.43 7.50
C LEU A 85 -0.03 -1.32 8.70
N PRO A 86 0.69 -2.41 9.02
CA PRO A 86 0.32 -3.28 10.14
C PRO A 86 0.22 -2.55 11.47
N TRP A 87 1.08 -1.56 11.68
CA TRP A 87 1.11 -0.73 12.89
C TRP A 87 0.09 0.39 12.87
N LEU A 88 -0.18 0.96 11.69
CA LEU A 88 -0.99 2.16 11.58
C LEU A 88 -2.44 1.90 11.20
N ALA A 89 -2.84 0.72 10.71
CA ALA A 89 -4.13 0.47 10.06
C ALA A 89 -5.35 0.97 10.84
N HIS A 90 -5.35 0.86 12.17
CA HIS A 90 -6.46 1.34 13.00
C HIS A 90 -6.62 2.87 12.97
N ARG A 91 -5.52 3.62 12.81
CA ARG A 91 -5.53 5.09 12.79
C ARG A 91 -6.32 5.66 11.59
N PRO A 92 -6.01 5.36 10.31
CA PRO A 92 -6.83 5.81 9.21
C PRO A 92 -8.24 5.21 9.29
N ALA A 93 -8.40 3.94 9.71
CA ALA A 93 -9.71 3.33 9.86
C ALA A 93 -10.65 4.11 10.81
N SER A 94 -10.12 4.63 11.92
CA SER A 94 -10.88 5.49 12.85
C SER A 94 -11.09 6.92 12.35
N LEU A 95 -10.27 7.39 11.41
CA LEU A 95 -10.31 8.77 10.93
C LEU A 95 -11.12 8.96 9.64
N VAL A 96 -11.22 7.93 8.80
CA VAL A 96 -11.98 8.00 7.55
C VAL A 96 -13.47 8.25 7.80
N SER A 97 -14.02 7.77 8.92
CA SER A 97 -15.42 7.99 9.32
C SER A 97 -15.77 9.46 9.61
N PHE A 98 -14.77 10.33 9.84
CA PHE A 98 -15.01 11.78 9.97
C PHE A 98 -15.08 12.50 8.62
N SER A 99 -14.66 11.86 7.53
CA SER A 99 -14.77 12.42 6.19
C SER A 99 -16.18 12.21 5.65
N LYS A 100 -16.83 13.29 5.18
CA LYS A 100 -18.11 13.18 4.49
C LYS A 100 -17.98 12.63 3.06
N GLU A 101 -16.76 12.56 2.54
CA GLU A 101 -16.45 12.14 1.18
C GLU A 101 -16.06 10.65 1.09
N ILE A 102 -15.81 10.01 2.23
CA ILE A 102 -15.37 8.61 2.28
C ILE A 102 -16.49 7.80 2.96
N ASP A 103 -17.19 7.00 2.18
CA ASP A 103 -18.21 6.07 2.68
C ASP A 103 -17.54 4.72 3.03
N LYS A 104 -16.86 4.67 4.17
CA LYS A 104 -16.17 3.47 4.64
C LYS A 104 -16.26 3.35 6.16
N SER A 105 -16.80 2.24 6.65
CA SER A 105 -16.80 1.94 8.09
C SER A 105 -15.43 1.50 8.61
N LEU A 106 -15.24 1.57 9.93
CA LEU A 106 -14.03 1.10 10.61
C LEU A 106 -13.76 -0.38 10.30
N GLU A 107 -14.82 -1.19 10.41
CA GLU A 107 -14.78 -2.64 10.23
C GLU A 107 -14.45 -3.02 8.80
N GLU A 108 -15.08 -2.34 7.82
CA GLU A 108 -14.79 -2.54 6.41
C GLU A 108 -13.36 -2.16 6.06
N PHE A 109 -12.89 -1.01 6.56
CA PHE A 109 -11.50 -0.60 6.35
C PHE A 109 -10.52 -1.63 6.88
N LEU A 110 -10.74 -2.16 8.09
CA LEU A 110 -9.86 -3.15 8.70
C LEU A 110 -9.94 -4.50 8.00
N ALA A 111 -11.11 -4.91 7.52
CA ALA A 111 -11.27 -6.11 6.70
C ALA A 111 -10.49 -5.96 5.38
N ASP A 112 -10.63 -4.80 4.74
CA ASP A 112 -9.93 -4.42 3.53
C ASP A 112 -8.41 -4.41 3.73
N ALA A 113 -7.92 -3.84 4.84
CA ALA A 113 -6.49 -3.83 5.19
C ALA A 113 -5.92 -5.25 5.45
N LYS A 114 -6.73 -6.17 5.97
CA LYS A 114 -6.34 -7.58 6.19
C LYS A 114 -6.30 -8.42 4.91
N SER A 115 -6.88 -7.92 3.81
CA SER A 115 -6.91 -8.64 2.53
C SER A 115 -5.59 -8.57 1.74
N PHE A 116 -4.69 -7.66 2.13
CA PHE A 116 -3.39 -7.52 1.49
C PHE A 116 -2.45 -8.69 1.83
N TYR A 117 -1.65 -9.07 0.85
CA TYR A 117 -0.49 -9.92 1.04
C TYR A 117 0.75 -9.06 1.22
N PHE A 118 1.79 -9.58 1.87
CA PHE A 118 3.04 -8.86 2.07
C PHE A 118 4.24 -9.69 1.59
N ASP A 119 5.21 -9.03 0.95
CA ASP A 119 6.55 -9.58 0.88
C ASP A 119 7.32 -9.25 2.17
N LEU A 120 8.41 -9.97 2.42
CA LEU A 120 9.27 -9.76 3.59
C LEU A 120 10.62 -9.12 3.22
N ALA A 121 10.70 -8.43 2.08
CA ALA A 121 11.95 -7.86 1.58
C ALA A 121 12.47 -6.75 2.52
N LEU A 122 13.68 -6.92 3.06
CA LEU A 122 14.32 -5.99 4.00
C LEU A 122 13.52 -5.75 5.30
N SER A 123 12.63 -6.68 5.65
CA SER A 123 11.74 -6.60 6.81
C SER A 123 12.06 -7.70 7.84
N GLY A 124 13.35 -7.87 8.16
CA GLY A 124 13.85 -8.93 9.03
C GLY A 124 13.86 -8.61 10.52
N SER A 125 13.06 -7.66 11.00
CA SER A 125 13.08 -7.28 12.41
C SER A 125 12.36 -8.33 13.28
N PRO A 126 12.79 -8.57 14.53
CA PRO A 126 12.14 -9.55 15.42
C PRO A 126 10.65 -9.25 15.67
N GLU A 127 10.26 -7.98 15.67
CA GLU A 127 8.90 -7.52 15.94
C GLU A 127 7.90 -7.93 14.85
N LEU A 128 8.37 -8.24 13.63
CA LEU A 128 7.52 -8.79 12.58
C LEU A 128 7.18 -10.26 12.80
N SER A 129 8.07 -11.03 13.43
CA SER A 129 7.84 -12.45 13.69
C SER A 129 6.73 -12.72 14.73
N THR A 130 6.35 -11.70 15.52
CA THR A 130 5.27 -11.80 16.50
C THR A 130 3.91 -11.38 15.95
N LEU A 131 3.84 -10.91 14.70
CA LEU A 131 2.61 -10.41 14.04
C LEU A 131 1.99 -11.42 13.06
N CYS A 132 2.63 -12.57 12.83
CA CYS A 132 2.11 -13.70 12.04
C CYS A 132 1.55 -14.80 12.95
#